data_AF-A0A8S2Z3D3-F1
#
_entry.id   AF-A0A8S2Z3D3-F1
#
_cell.length_a   1.000
_cell.length_b   1.000
_cell.length_c   1.000
_cell.angle_alpha   90.00
_cell.angle_beta   90.00
_cell.angle_gamma   90.00
#
_symmetry.space_group_name_H-M   'P 1'
#
loop_
_entity.id
_entity.type
_entity.pdbx_description
1 polymer ?
#
loop_
_entity_poly.entity_id
_entity_poly.type
_entity_poly.pdbx_seq_one_letter_code
_entity_poly.pdbx_strand_id
1 'polypeptide(L)' 'TQRIRPIVVGAVLRDITFDADSYNSFIKLQDKLHQNLCRNRTLVAIGTHDLDTIQQPFIYDAREPQ' A
#
# COMPACT_ATOMS: atom_id res chain seq x y z
N THR A 1 -0.40 17.16 5.35
CA THR A 1 -0.56 16.18 4.25
C THR A 1 -0.65 16.79 2.85
N GLN A 2 -1.46 17.84 2.61
CA GLN A 2 -1.73 18.38 1.26
C GLN A 2 -0.52 18.75 0.39
N ARG A 3 0.63 19.14 0.97
CA ARG A 3 1.84 19.51 0.21
C ARG A 3 2.82 18.35 -0.06
N ILE A 4 2.69 17.23 0.65
CA ILE A 4 3.66 16.11 0.58
C ILE A 4 3.08 14.97 -0.25
N ARG A 5 1.87 14.50 0.09
CA ARG A 5 1.07 13.53 -0.68
C ARG A 5 -0.41 13.82 -0.41
N PRO A 6 -1.12 14.49 -1.33
CA PRO A 6 -2.46 15.00 -1.06
C PRO A 6 -3.56 13.93 -1.13
N ILE A 7 -3.32 12.83 -1.84
CA ILE A 7 -4.34 11.83 -2.16
C ILE A 7 -3.90 10.47 -1.63
N VAL A 8 -4.82 9.79 -0.93
CA VAL A 8 -4.72 8.39 -0.58
C VAL A 8 -5.92 7.65 -1.17
N VAL A 9 -5.66 6.52 -1.81
CA VAL A 9 -6.70 5.63 -2.33
C VAL A 9 -6.40 4.24 -1.80
N GLY A 10 -7.44 3.56 -1.33
CA GLY A 10 -7.36 2.18 -0.85
C GLY A 10 -8.53 1.36 -1.40
N ALA A 11 -8.29 0.07 -1.56
CA ALA A 11 -9.32 -0.91 -1.86
C ALA A 11 -9.18 -2.07 -0.88
N VAL A 12 -10.30 -2.65 -0.49
CA VAL A 12 -10.33 -3.83 0.37
C VAL A 12 -10.67 -5.03 -0.48
N LEU A 13 -9.79 -6.03 -0.48
CA LEU A 13 -10.02 -7.32 -1.09
C LEU A 13 -10.44 -8.28 0.03
N ARG A 14 -11.70 -8.72 0.02
CA ARG A 14 -12.24 -9.68 0.99
C ARG A 14 -12.20 -11.08 0.40
N ASP A 15 -12.12 -12.09 1.28
CA ASP A 15 -12.18 -13.51 0.92
C ASP A 15 -11.04 -13.97 -0.01
N ILE A 16 -9.87 -13.33 0.07
CA ILE A 16 -8.66 -13.79 -0.63
C ILE A 16 -7.89 -14.76 0.26
N THR A 17 -7.67 -15.97 -0.25
CA THR A 17 -6.76 -16.94 0.36
C THR A 17 -5.40 -16.83 -0.31
N PHE A 18 -4.40 -16.37 0.41
CA PHE A 18 -3.02 -16.39 -0.06
C PHE A 18 -2.36 -17.72 0.31
N ASP A 19 -1.80 -18.41 -0.68
CA ASP A 19 -0.73 -19.39 -0.46
C ASP A 19 0.64 -18.71 -0.55
N ALA A 20 1.72 -19.40 -0.21
CA ALA A 20 3.07 -18.83 -0.19
C ALA A 20 3.51 -18.31 -1.57
N ASP A 21 3.11 -18.97 -2.66
CA ASP A 21 3.51 -18.62 -4.02
C ASP A 21 2.71 -17.43 -4.57
N SER A 22 1.42 -17.39 -4.27
CA SER A 22 0.49 -16.30 -4.58
C SER A 22 0.87 -15.06 -3.80
N TYR A 23 1.22 -15.20 -2.52
CA TYR A 23 1.74 -14.10 -1.70
C TYR A 23 3.03 -13.53 -2.30
N ASN A 24 4.01 -14.40 -2.62
CA ASN A 24 5.25 -13.98 -3.26
C ASN A 24 5.01 -13.30 -4.62
N SER A 25 4.05 -13.81 -5.40
CA SER A 25 3.68 -13.23 -6.70
C SER A 25 3.02 -11.87 -6.53
N PHE A 26 2.19 -11.70 -5.50
CA PHE A 26 1.53 -10.44 -5.19
C PHE A 26 2.52 -9.36 -4.74
N ILE A 27 3.48 -9.70 -3.87
CA ILE A 27 4.57 -8.78 -3.49
C ILE A 27 5.42 -8.40 -4.71
N LYS A 28 5.78 -9.37 -5.57
CA LYS A 28 6.49 -9.09 -6.83
C LYS A 28 5.70 -8.16 -7.75
N LEU A 29 4.37 -8.30 -7.80
CA LEU A 29 3.50 -7.39 -8.57
C LEU A 29 3.58 -5.97 -8.02
N GLN A 30 3.50 -5.79 -6.70
CA GLN A 30 3.66 -4.47 -6.07
C GLN A 30 5.02 -3.85 -6.41
N ASP A 31 6.11 -4.61 -6.31
CA ASP A 31 7.45 -4.10 -6.63
C ASP A 31 7.60 -3.71 -8.10
N LYS A 32 7.04 -4.50 -9.02
CA LYS A 32 7.02 -4.16 -10.46
C LYS A 32 6.22 -2.88 -10.73
N LEU A 33 5.09 -2.68 -10.07
CA LEU A 33 4.31 -1.45 -10.15
C LEU A 33 5.08 -0.26 -9.55
N HIS A 34 5.82 -0.49 -8.47
CA HIS A 34 6.66 0.52 -7.86
C HIS A 34 7.81 0.96 -8.76
N GLN A 35 8.46 0.03 -9.45
CA GLN A 35 9.56 0.33 -10.37
C GLN A 35 9.07 1.12 -11.59
N ASN A 36 8.01 0.66 -12.24
CA ASN A 36 7.54 1.25 -13.50
C ASN A 36 6.59 2.44 -13.27
N LEU A 37 5.34 2.13 -12.90
CA LEU A 37 4.26 3.11 -12.86
C LEU A 37 4.50 4.18 -11.78
N CYS A 38 5.10 3.78 -10.66
CA CYS A 38 5.33 4.68 -9.53
C CYS A 38 6.68 5.42 -9.58
N ARG A 39 7.51 5.19 -10.62
CA ARG A 39 8.89 5.70 -10.74
C ARG A 39 9.70 5.55 -9.44
N ASN A 40 9.96 4.30 -9.05
CA ASN A 40 10.64 3.97 -7.79
C ASN A 40 9.99 4.60 -6.55
N ARG A 41 8.66 4.49 -6.44
CA ARG A 41 7.84 5.03 -5.34
C ARG A 41 7.82 6.56 -5.21
N THR A 42 8.44 7.29 -6.15
CA THR A 42 8.48 8.75 -6.16
C THR A 42 7.10 9.36 -6.36
N LEU A 43 6.30 8.76 -7.26
CA LEU A 43 4.96 9.29 -7.60
C LEU A 43 3.86 8.66 -6.76
N VAL A 44 3.90 7.34 -6.56
CA VAL A 44 2.85 6.58 -5.86
C VAL A 44 3.51 5.53 -4.98
N ALA A 45 2.95 5.24 -3.82
CA ALA A 45 3.36 4.12 -3.00
C ALA A 45 2.14 3.24 -2.77
N ILE A 46 2.34 1.93 -2.86
CA ILE A 46 1.29 0.91 -2.68
C ILE A 46 1.71 0.09 -1.48
N GLY A 47 0.93 0.18 -0.40
CA GLY A 47 1.07 -0.66 0.78
C GLY A 47 -0.03 -1.72 0.79
N THR A 48 0.31 -2.90 1.29
CA THR A 48 -0.64 -3.99 1.51
C THR A 48 -0.60 -4.34 2.98
N HIS A 49 -1.78 -4.45 3.56
CA HIS A 49 -1.96 -4.68 4.99
C HIS A 49 -3.01 -5.76 5.17
N ASP A 50 -2.75 -6.65 6.11
CA ASP A 50 -3.75 -7.62 6.53
C ASP A 50 -4.85 -6.90 7.30
N LEU A 51 -6.05 -6.88 6.72
CA LEU A 51 -7.20 -6.18 7.25
C LEU A 51 -7.63 -6.74 8.62
N ASP A 52 -7.41 -8.03 8.88
CA ASP A 52 -7.87 -8.66 10.11
C ASP A 52 -7.03 -8.25 11.33
N THR A 53 -5.81 -7.75 11.09
CA THR A 53 -4.86 -7.34 12.14
C THR A 53 -4.94 -5.86 12.50
N ILE A 54 -5.64 -5.04 11.70
CA ILE A 54 -5.65 -3.58 11.83
C ILE A 54 -7.01 -3.06 12.30
N GLN A 55 -6.98 -2.19 13.31
CA GLN A 55 -8.18 -1.58 13.86
C GLN A 55 -8.47 -0.22 13.23
N GLN A 56 -9.71 -0.04 12.80
CA GLN A 56 -10.25 1.22 12.31
C GLN A 56 -10.39 2.22 13.47
N PRO A 57 -10.34 3.55 13.24
CA PRO A 57 -10.33 4.28 11.97
C PRO A 57 -8.92 4.58 11.41
N PHE A 58 -8.78 4.49 10.08
CA PHE A 58 -7.52 4.83 9.40
C PHE A 58 -7.38 6.34 9.25
N ILE A 59 -6.28 6.89 9.76
CA ILE A 59 -5.95 8.31 9.64
C ILE A 59 -4.72 8.45 8.75
N TYR A 60 -4.87 9.17 7.65
CA TYR A 60 -3.76 9.56 6.78
C TYR A 60 -3.27 10.95 7.18
N ASP A 61 -2.12 11.00 7.86
CA ASP A 61 -1.53 12.23 8.37
C ASP A 61 -0.04 12.34 7.98
N ALA A 62 0.48 13.57 7.94
CA ALA A 62 1.88 13.85 7.67
C ALA A 62 2.46 14.55 8.90
N ARG A 63 3.33 13.84 9.61
CA ARG A 63 3.99 14.32 10.83
C ARG A 63 5.44 14.65 10.57
N GLU A 64 6.01 15.50 11.42
CA GLU A 64 7.44 15.80 11.39
C GLU A 64 8.27 14.56 11.76
N PRO A 65 9.45 14.38 11.14
CA PRO A 65 10.35 13.30 11.51
C PRO A 65 10.84 13.48 12.94
N GLN A 66 10.83 12.39 13.71
CA GLN A 66 11.36 12.33 15.08
C GLN A 66 12.82 11.89 15.09
#